data_AF-A0AA35S918-F1
#
_entry.id   AF-A0AA35S918-F1
#
_cell.length_a   1.000
_cell.length_b   1.000
_cell.length_c   1.000
_cell.angle_alpha   90.00
_cell.angle_beta   90.00
_cell.angle_gamma   90.00
#
_symmetry.space_group_name_H-M   'P 1'
#
loop_
_entity.id
_entity.type
_entity.pdbx_description
1 polymer ?
#
loop_
_entity_poly.entity_id
_entity_poly.type
_entity_poly.pdbx_seq_one_letter_code
_entity_poly.pdbx_strand_id
1 'polypeptide(L)'
;MAAEPQTLDRVFDLIMRSLVDTGVALHYTELAREMGCSAEDGRTLLYDLCATDFPAWLHPDTDWIASFPPFSNIPTPHKITIDGEQKWFAQ
;
A
#
# COMPACT_ATOMS: atom_id res chain seq x y z
N MET A 1 6.08 -3.66 -19.38
CA MET A 1 6.97 -4.64 -18.71
C MET A 1 6.74 -4.44 -17.24
N ALA A 2 6.62 -5.52 -16.46
CA ALA A 2 6.52 -5.41 -15.01
C ALA A 2 7.80 -4.77 -14.45
N ALA A 3 7.65 -3.97 -13.39
CA ALA A 3 8.77 -3.35 -12.69
C ALA A 3 9.78 -4.37 -12.15
N GLU A 4 11.04 -3.95 -12.02
CA GLU A 4 12.08 -4.81 -11.45
C GLU A 4 11.81 -5.12 -9.97
N PRO A 5 12.14 -6.33 -9.47
CA PRO A 5 11.86 -6.73 -8.09
C PRO A 5 12.34 -5.73 -7.03
N GLN A 6 13.54 -5.15 -7.20
CA GLN A 6 14.09 -4.17 -6.26
C GLN A 6 13.28 -2.87 -6.22
N THR A 7 12.61 -2.52 -7.33
CA THR A 7 11.70 -1.38 -7.38
C THR A 7 10.41 -1.69 -6.62
N LEU A 8 9.87 -2.90 -6.80
CA LEU A 8 8.68 -3.36 -6.07
C LEU A 8 8.92 -3.50 -4.57
N ASP A 9 10.11 -3.95 -4.15
CA ASP A 9 10.51 -3.99 -2.74
C ASP A 9 10.48 -2.58 -2.12
N ARG A 10 10.94 -1.57 -2.86
CA ARG A 10 10.89 -0.17 -2.40
C ARG A 10 9.46 0.36 -2.32
N VAL A 11 8.62 0.04 -3.29
CA VAL A 11 7.18 0.39 -3.27
C VAL A 11 6.49 -0.25 -2.06
N PHE A 12 6.76 -1.53 -1.82
CA PHE A 12 6.25 -2.27 -0.66
C PHE A 12 6.66 -1.60 0.66
N ASP A 13 7.95 -1.28 0.82
CA ASP A 13 8.47 -0.65 2.04
C ASP A 13 7.83 0.72 2.29
N LEU A 14 7.64 1.55 1.25
CA LEU A 14 6.96 2.84 1.37
C LEU A 14 5.50 2.71 1.82
N ILE A 15 4.75 1.77 1.22
CA ILE A 15 3.36 1.51 1.58
C ILE A 15 3.28 1.00 3.03
N MET A 16 4.13 0.04 3.38
CA MET A 16 4.17 -0.56 4.71
C MET A 16 4.50 0.47 5.79
N ARG A 17 5.50 1.34 5.54
CA ARG A 17 5.83 2.44 6.46
C ARG A 17 4.68 3.41 6.62
N SER A 18 4.04 3.84 5.53
CA SER A 18 2.87 4.72 5.61
C SER A 18 1.74 4.10 6.43
N LEU A 19 1.48 2.80 6.25
CA LEU A 19 0.54 2.07 7.07
C LEU A 19 0.97 2.16 8.54
N VAL A 20 2.15 1.71 8.91
CA VAL A 20 2.64 1.71 10.31
C VAL A 20 2.66 3.10 10.94
N ASP A 21 3.02 4.15 10.19
CA ASP A 21 3.17 5.50 10.74
C ASP A 21 1.82 6.22 10.87
N THR A 22 0.93 6.05 9.88
CA THR A 22 -0.26 6.90 9.74
C THR A 22 -1.58 6.17 9.91
N GLY A 23 -1.61 4.85 9.76
CA GLY A 23 -2.85 4.07 9.70
C GLY A 23 -3.42 3.90 8.29
N VAL A 24 -2.85 4.56 7.28
CA VAL A 24 -3.39 4.56 5.91
C VAL A 24 -2.24 4.34 4.91
N ALA A 25 -2.46 3.41 3.99
CA ALA A 25 -1.56 3.21 2.86
C ALA A 25 -1.51 4.43 1.91
N LEU A 26 -0.35 4.70 1.32
CA LEU A 26 -0.18 5.77 0.34
C LEU A 26 -1.11 5.59 -0.87
N HIS A 27 -1.67 6.70 -1.34
CA HIS A 27 -2.26 6.75 -2.67
C HIS A 27 -1.17 6.74 -3.74
N TYR A 28 -1.47 6.29 -4.97
CA TYR A 28 -0.44 6.19 -6.02
C TYR A 28 0.24 7.53 -6.35
N THR A 29 -0.45 8.65 -6.17
CA THR A 29 0.13 9.99 -6.36
C THR A 29 1.15 10.34 -5.30
N GLU A 30 0.94 9.89 -4.06
CA GLU A 30 1.88 10.08 -2.96
C GLU A 30 3.07 9.13 -3.11
N LEU A 31 2.80 7.86 -3.47
CA LEU A 31 3.82 6.90 -3.85
C LEU A 31 4.72 7.44 -4.97
N ALA A 32 4.14 8.01 -6.03
CA ALA A 32 4.89 8.62 -7.14
C ALA A 32 5.85 9.71 -6.65
N ARG A 33 5.38 10.57 -5.74
CA ARG A 33 6.18 11.62 -5.12
C ARG A 33 7.36 11.04 -4.34
N GLU A 34 7.14 10.02 -3.52
CA GLU A 34 8.20 9.35 -2.74
C GLU A 34 9.19 8.55 -3.62
N MET A 35 8.71 8.05 -4.76
CA MET A 35 9.52 7.36 -5.76
C MET A 35 10.27 8.33 -6.70
N GLY A 36 9.90 9.61 -6.70
CA GLY A 36 10.48 10.63 -7.59
C GLY A 36 10.12 10.44 -9.06
N CYS A 37 8.93 9.89 -9.34
CA CYS A 37 8.44 9.61 -10.70
C CYS A 37 7.13 10.35 -11.00
N SER A 38 6.60 10.16 -12.22
CA SER A 38 5.30 10.72 -12.59
C SER A 38 4.15 9.99 -11.88
N ALA A 39 2.99 10.63 -11.77
CA ALA A 39 1.80 9.99 -11.19
C ALA A 39 1.37 8.73 -11.97
N GLU A 40 1.55 8.73 -13.30
CA GLU A 40 1.25 7.57 -14.16
C GLU A 40 2.21 6.40 -13.88
N ASP A 41 3.49 6.69 -13.70
CA ASP A 41 4.49 5.68 -13.31
C ASP A 41 4.20 5.13 -11.92
N GLY A 42 3.89 6.00 -10.94
CA GLY A 42 3.52 5.57 -9.59
C GLY A 42 2.26 4.71 -9.56
N ARG A 43 1.26 5.04 -10.40
CA ARG A 43 0.08 4.18 -10.60
C ARG A 43 0.50 2.82 -11.17
N THR A 44 1.34 2.81 -12.19
CA THR A 44 1.82 1.56 -12.81
C THR A 44 2.57 0.69 -11.80
N LEU A 45 3.45 1.29 -10.98
CA LEU A 45 4.17 0.60 -9.91
C LEU A 45 3.24 -0.02 -8.86
N LEU A 46 2.18 0.70 -8.47
CA LEU A 46 1.17 0.18 -7.55
C LEU A 46 0.45 -1.05 -8.14
N TYR A 47 0.04 -0.95 -9.40
CA TYR A 47 -0.62 -2.06 -10.09
C TYR A 47 0.31 -3.26 -10.29
N ASP A 48 1.57 -3.03 -10.64
CA ASP A 48 2.57 -4.08 -10.78
C ASP A 48 2.78 -4.82 -9.44
N LEU A 49 2.81 -4.11 -8.31
CA LEU A 49 2.88 -4.73 -6.98
C LEU A 49 1.63 -5.58 -6.68
N CYS A 50 0.44 -5.04 -6.93
CA CYS A 50 -0.83 -5.77 -6.73
C CYS A 50 -1.03 -6.94 -7.71
N ALA A 51 -0.30 -6.97 -8.82
CA ALA A 51 -0.33 -8.07 -9.79
C ALA A 51 0.64 -9.23 -9.44
N THR A 52 1.44 -9.08 -8.39
CA THR A 52 2.27 -10.18 -7.87
C THR A 52 1.43 -11.20 -7.10
N ASP A 53 2.04 -12.31 -6.66
CA ASP A 53 1.40 -13.27 -5.75
C ASP A 53 1.22 -12.71 -4.32
N PHE A 54 1.67 -11.48 -4.05
CA PHE A 54 1.41 -10.81 -2.78
C PHE A 54 -0.07 -10.44 -2.68
N PRO A 55 -0.78 -10.82 -1.60
CA PRO A 55 -2.22 -10.61 -1.49
C PRO A 55 -2.56 -9.14 -1.15
N ALA A 56 -2.31 -8.21 -2.05
CA ALA A 56 -2.72 -6.81 -1.93
C ALA A 56 -3.88 -6.49 -2.88
N TRP A 57 -4.86 -5.72 -2.40
CA TRP A 57 -6.04 -5.37 -3.19
C TRP A 57 -6.33 -3.88 -3.17
N LEU A 58 -6.69 -3.37 -4.35
CA LEU A 58 -7.22 -2.02 -4.50
C LEU A 58 -8.73 -2.02 -4.28
N HIS A 59 -9.25 -0.93 -3.72
CA HIS A 59 -10.68 -0.65 -3.70
C HIS A 59 -11.15 -0.42 -5.14
N PRO A 60 -12.27 -1.05 -5.57
CA PRO A 60 -12.78 -0.92 -6.93
C PRO A 60 -12.91 0.54 -7.37
N ASP A 61 -12.51 0.81 -8.61
CA ASP A 61 -12.69 2.09 -9.32
C ASP A 61 -12.07 3.33 -8.67
N THR A 62 -11.10 3.18 -7.76
CA THR A 62 -10.57 4.33 -7.01
C THR A 62 -9.05 4.40 -6.85
N ASP A 63 -8.31 3.37 -7.26
CA ASP A 63 -6.85 3.23 -7.06
C ASP A 63 -6.38 3.30 -5.58
N TRP A 64 -7.29 3.33 -4.59
CA TRP A 64 -6.96 3.22 -3.18
C TRP A 64 -6.60 1.80 -2.81
N ILE A 65 -5.61 1.61 -1.94
CA ILE A 65 -5.36 0.31 -1.32
C ILE A 65 -6.46 0.03 -0.30
N ALA A 66 -7.20 -1.07 -0.51
CA ALA A 66 -8.20 -1.57 0.42
C ALA A 66 -7.58 -2.51 1.45
N SER A 67 -6.69 -3.39 1.00
CA SER A 67 -6.04 -4.41 1.83
C SER A 67 -4.57 -4.59 1.44
N PHE A 68 -3.71 -4.67 2.44
CA PHE A 68 -2.27 -4.83 2.30
C PHE A 68 -1.71 -5.57 3.52
N PRO A 69 -1.58 -6.91 3.46
CA PRO A 69 -1.27 -7.75 4.60
C PRO A 69 -0.05 -7.28 5.40
N PRO A 70 -0.14 -7.26 6.74
CA PRO A 70 -1.25 -7.75 7.56
C PRO A 70 -2.44 -6.78 7.69
N PHE A 71 -2.37 -5.59 7.07
CA PHE A 71 -3.31 -4.50 7.29
C PHE A 71 -4.51 -4.49 6.34
N SER A 72 -5.61 -3.92 6.84
CA SER A 72 -6.77 -3.51 6.07
C SER A 72 -7.04 -2.02 6.31
N ASN A 73 -7.17 -1.26 5.22
CA ASN A 73 -7.65 0.14 5.27
C ASN A 73 -9.19 0.20 5.44
N ILE A 74 -9.88 -0.93 5.29
CA ILE A 74 -11.31 -1.07 5.61
C ILE A 74 -11.42 -1.60 7.04
N PRO A 75 -12.22 -0.97 7.93
CA PRO A 75 -12.40 -1.46 9.29
C PRO A 75 -12.90 -2.91 9.34
N THR A 76 -12.20 -3.74 10.12
CA THR A 76 -12.59 -5.12 10.42
C THR A 76 -12.76 -5.31 11.93
N PRO A 77 -13.32 -6.44 12.40
CA PRO A 77 -13.33 -6.76 13.83
C PRO A 77 -11.92 -6.98 14.41
N HIS A 78 -10.93 -7.24 13.57
CA HIS A 78 -9.56 -7.56 13.98
C HIS A 78 -8.74 -6.28 14.10
N LYS A 79 -8.64 -5.73 15.31
CA LYS A 79 -7.90 -4.50 15.58
C LYS A 79 -6.41 -4.79 15.80
N ILE A 80 -5.55 -3.99 15.19
CA ILE A 80 -4.11 -3.98 15.42
C ILE A 80 -3.76 -2.73 16.23
N THR A 81 -2.88 -2.91 17.22
CA THR A 81 -2.29 -1.83 18.02
C THR A 81 -0.79 -1.82 17.79
N ILE A 82 -0.23 -0.66 17.46
CA ILE A 82 1.21 -0.45 17.29
C ILE A 82 1.61 0.66 18.26
N ASP A 83 2.67 0.42 19.05
CA ASP A 83 3.20 1.37 20.04
C ASP A 83 2.14 1.96 21.01
N GLY A 84 1.11 1.17 21.33
CA GLY A 84 0.03 1.55 22.23
C GLY A 84 -1.11 2.33 21.58
N GLU A 85 -1.03 2.65 20.29
CA GLU A 85 -2.10 3.30 19.53
C GLU A 85 -2.94 2.27 18.76
N GLN A 86 -4.26 2.44 18.72
CA GLN A 86 -5.15 1.58 17.93
C GLN A 86 -5.72 2.37 16.75
N LYS A 87 -5.05 2.28 15.60
CA LYS A 87 -5.48 2.89 14.33
C LYS A 87 -5.82 1.85 13.26
N TRP A 88 -5.26 0.65 13.39
CA TRP A 88 -5.17 -0.33 12.32
C TRP A 88 -6.15 -1.48 12.46
N PHE A 89 -6.42 -2.13 11.34
CA PHE A 89 -7.20 -3.36 11.25
C PHE A 89 -6.42 -4.43 10.50
N ALA A 90 -6.64 -5.70 10.84
CA ALA A 90 -6.12 -6.83 10.08
C ALA A 90 -7.09 -7.22 8.96
N GLN A 91 -6.56 -7.84 7.89
CA GLN A 91 -7.36 -8.44 6.82
C GLN A 91 -8.20 -9.63 7.30
#